data_AF-A0A2S0U638-F1
#
_entry.id   AF-A0A2S0U638-F1
#
_cell.length_a   1.000
_cell.length_b   1.000
_cell.length_c   1.000
_cell.angle_alpha   90.00
_cell.angle_beta   90.00
_cell.angle_gamma   90.00
#
_symmetry.space_group_name_H-M   'P 1'
#
loop_
_entity.id
_entity.type
_entity.pdbx_description
1 polymer ?
#
loop_
_entity_poly.entity_id
_entity_poly.type
_entity_poly.pdbx_seq_one_letter_code
_entity_poly.pdbx_strand_id
1 'polypeptide(L)'
;MTELIQDAINLLQGELSPEAGIVLDISQEQLLPMAQMLQRSSITKTRQTRLLSLYLAIKFALLRHDCCQGSGMELTRSVLDGDYLYSFYMQLALKWGEYDLLQALARTVKQIQIHRTEGHPADELLLKGMKNFLQLEAERNHPTVQAI
;
A
#
# COMPACT_ATOMS: atom_id res chain seq x y z
N MET A 1 2.53 -13.58 12.92
CA MET A 1 2.37 -12.15 12.56
C MET A 1 3.45 -11.73 11.56
N THR A 2 4.69 -12.14 11.76
CA THR A 2 5.81 -12.00 10.81
C THR A 2 5.60 -12.71 9.47
N GLU A 3 4.90 -13.86 9.44
CA GLU A 3 4.66 -14.63 8.20
C GLU A 3 3.92 -13.84 7.12
N LEU A 4 2.77 -13.22 7.43
CA LEU A 4 2.01 -12.40 6.45
C LEU A 4 2.84 -11.23 5.91
N ILE A 5 3.62 -10.57 6.78
CA ILE A 5 4.50 -9.47 6.37
C ILE A 5 5.60 -9.99 5.45
N GLN A 6 6.24 -11.11 5.80
CA GLN A 6 7.29 -11.71 4.98
C GLN A 6 6.76 -12.18 3.63
N ASP A 7 5.57 -12.81 3.61
CA ASP A 7 4.91 -13.24 2.38
C ASP A 7 4.61 -12.05 1.48
N ALA A 8 4.14 -10.94 2.04
CA ALA A 8 3.84 -9.73 1.27
C ALA A 8 5.13 -9.07 0.73
N ILE A 9 6.20 -9.02 1.52
CA ILE A 9 7.50 -8.52 1.08
C ILE A 9 8.04 -9.40 -0.05
N ASN A 10 8.02 -10.72 0.13
CA ASN A 10 8.50 -11.67 -0.88
C ASN A 10 7.68 -11.60 -2.16
N LEU A 11 6.35 -11.50 -2.04
CA LEU A 11 5.45 -11.36 -3.17
C LEU A 11 5.74 -10.06 -3.94
N LEU A 12 5.84 -8.94 -3.25
CA LEU A 12 6.12 -7.65 -3.90
C LEU A 12 7.52 -7.65 -4.54
N GLN A 13 8.55 -8.13 -3.81
CA GLN A 13 9.91 -8.17 -4.32
C GLN A 13 10.06 -9.08 -5.54
N GLY A 14 9.32 -10.20 -5.59
CA GLY A 14 9.33 -11.12 -6.72
C GLY A 14 8.62 -10.59 -7.98
N GLU A 15 7.76 -9.58 -7.83
CA GLU A 15 7.09 -8.92 -8.94
C GLU A 15 7.87 -7.70 -9.47
N LEU A 16 8.76 -7.13 -8.66
CA LEU A 16 9.59 -5.99 -9.08
C LEU A 16 10.56 -6.40 -10.20
N SER A 17 10.68 -5.57 -11.23
CA SER A 17 11.71 -5.73 -12.25
C SER A 17 13.10 -5.63 -11.62
N PRO A 18 13.99 -6.62 -11.81
CA PRO A 18 15.37 -6.54 -11.33
C PRO A 18 16.12 -5.32 -11.87
N GLU A 19 15.79 -4.89 -13.08
CA GLU A 19 16.38 -3.73 -13.76
C GLU A 19 16.06 -2.40 -13.06
N ALA A 20 14.93 -2.32 -12.33
CA ALA A 20 14.63 -1.16 -11.51
C ALA A 20 15.61 -1.01 -10.33
N GLY A 21 16.25 -2.10 -9.91
CA GLY A 21 17.23 -2.09 -8.81
C GLY A 21 16.66 -1.61 -7.48
N ILE A 22 15.34 -1.74 -7.28
CA ILE A 22 14.63 -1.35 -6.06
C ILE A 22 14.72 -2.50 -5.05
N VAL A 23 15.30 -2.21 -3.88
CA VAL A 23 15.32 -3.12 -2.73
C VAL A 23 14.33 -2.61 -1.69
N LEU A 24 13.42 -3.48 -1.26
CA LEU A 24 12.42 -3.19 -0.23
C LEU A 24 13.06 -3.23 1.17
N ASP A 25 13.73 -2.16 1.55
CA ASP A 25 14.29 -1.96 2.89
C ASP A 25 13.29 -1.20 3.78
N ILE A 26 12.33 -1.93 4.34
CA ILE A 26 11.34 -1.39 5.27
C ILE A 26 11.30 -2.25 6.53
N SER A 27 11.24 -1.61 7.70
CA SER A 27 11.12 -2.35 8.95
C SER A 27 9.74 -3.01 9.06
N GLN A 28 9.71 -4.27 9.50
CA GLN A 28 8.44 -4.99 9.69
C GLN A 28 7.50 -4.28 10.68
N GLU A 29 8.06 -3.54 11.64
CA GLU A 29 7.32 -2.73 12.61
C GLU A 29 6.41 -1.70 11.93
N GLN A 30 6.85 -1.09 10.84
CA GLN A 30 6.06 -0.12 10.08
C GLN A 30 4.87 -0.74 9.33
N LEU A 31 4.87 -2.06 9.16
CA LEU A 31 3.80 -2.81 8.50
C LEU A 31 2.84 -3.45 9.49
N LEU A 32 3.21 -3.50 10.77
CA LEU A 32 2.49 -4.20 11.82
C LEU A 32 1.03 -3.76 11.96
N PRO A 33 0.69 -2.45 11.98
CA PRO A 33 -0.70 -2.03 12.14
C PRO A 33 -1.60 -2.54 11.01
N MET A 34 -1.11 -2.49 9.77
CA MET A 34 -1.85 -2.97 8.60
C MET A 34 -2.00 -4.50 8.61
N ALA A 35 -0.92 -5.22 8.93
CA ALA A 35 -0.95 -6.68 9.03
C ALA A 35 -1.95 -7.15 10.10
N GLN A 36 -1.99 -6.50 11.25
CA GLN A 36 -2.95 -6.80 12.31
C GLN A 36 -4.40 -6.59 11.88
N MET A 37 -4.69 -5.52 11.12
CA MET A 37 -6.03 -5.27 10.57
C MET A 37 -6.44 -6.38 9.59
N LEU A 38 -5.55 -6.79 8.69
CA LEU A 38 -5.84 -7.86 7.73
C LEU A 38 -6.09 -9.20 8.43
N GLN A 39 -5.26 -9.56 9.40
CA GLN A 39 -5.41 -10.83 10.13
C GLN A 39 -6.71 -10.95 10.92
N ARG A 40 -7.31 -9.83 11.34
CA ARG A 40 -8.60 -9.78 12.03
C ARG A 40 -9.80 -9.74 11.07
N SER A 41 -9.56 -9.54 9.78
CA SER A 41 -10.61 -9.51 8.76
C SER A 41 -10.99 -10.94 8.32
N SER A 42 -12.18 -11.08 7.73
CA SER A 42 -12.65 -12.35 7.13
C SER A 42 -12.05 -12.63 5.75
N ILE A 43 -11.12 -11.80 5.28
CA ILE A 43 -10.49 -11.92 3.95
C ILE A 43 -9.58 -13.15 3.90
N THR A 44 -9.55 -13.84 2.75
CA THR A 44 -8.69 -15.01 2.53
C THR A 44 -7.20 -14.65 2.67
N LYS A 45 -6.38 -15.59 3.14
CA LYS A 45 -4.92 -15.38 3.30
C LYS A 45 -4.26 -14.84 2.03
N THR A 46 -4.58 -15.41 0.87
CA THR A 46 -4.04 -14.96 -0.42
C THR A 46 -4.35 -13.49 -0.69
N ARG A 47 -5.59 -13.06 -0.44
CA ARG A 47 -5.97 -11.66 -0.63
C ARG A 47 -5.37 -10.76 0.45
N GLN A 48 -5.24 -11.21 1.69
CA GLN A 48 -4.49 -10.47 2.73
C GLN A 48 -3.05 -10.18 2.28
N THR A 49 -2.33 -11.17 1.75
CA THR A 49 -0.96 -10.99 1.25
C THR A 49 -0.90 -9.99 0.11
N ARG A 50 -1.84 -10.05 -0.85
CA ARG A 50 -1.94 -9.08 -1.96
C ARG A 50 -2.21 -7.66 -1.46
N LEU A 51 -3.20 -7.48 -0.58
CA LEU A 51 -3.55 -6.18 -0.03
C LEU A 51 -2.39 -5.56 0.77
N LEU A 52 -1.66 -6.38 1.56
CA LEU A 52 -0.48 -5.91 2.27
C LEU A 52 0.66 -5.55 1.31
N SER A 53 0.83 -6.31 0.21
CA SER A 53 1.82 -6.01 -0.83
C SER A 53 1.52 -4.69 -1.55
N LEU A 54 0.26 -4.42 -1.87
CA LEU A 54 -0.18 -3.15 -2.47
C LEU A 54 -0.01 -1.97 -1.51
N TYR A 55 -0.39 -2.15 -0.24
CA TYR A 55 -0.12 -1.16 0.80
C TYR A 55 1.38 -0.86 0.92
N LEU A 56 2.21 -1.90 0.89
CA LEU A 56 3.67 -1.76 0.95
C LEU A 56 4.21 -0.98 -0.26
N ALA A 57 3.75 -1.28 -1.49
CA ALA A 57 4.17 -0.57 -2.69
C ALA A 57 3.86 0.94 -2.59
N ILE A 58 2.65 1.30 -2.14
CA ILE A 58 2.26 2.71 -1.96
C ILE A 58 3.10 3.35 -0.84
N LYS A 59 3.27 2.68 0.30
CA LYS A 59 4.08 3.18 1.42
C LYS A 59 5.54 3.40 1.00
N PHE A 60 6.10 2.53 0.18
CA PHE A 60 7.46 2.66 -0.30
C PHE A 60 7.61 3.79 -1.33
N ALA A 61 6.62 3.96 -2.23
CA ALA A 61 6.56 5.11 -3.14
C ALA A 61 6.59 6.44 -2.36
N LEU A 62 5.78 6.51 -1.31
CA LEU A 62 5.71 7.63 -0.39
C LEU A 62 7.06 7.91 0.29
N LEU A 63 7.72 6.90 0.84
CA LEU A 63 9.03 7.07 1.49
C LEU A 63 10.10 7.59 0.50
N ARG A 64 10.08 7.12 -0.75
CA ARG A 64 11.01 7.56 -1.79
C ARG A 64 10.80 9.03 -2.17
N HIS A 65 9.57 9.53 -2.13
CA HIS A 65 9.29 10.96 -2.34
C HIS A 65 9.61 11.83 -1.13
N ASP A 66 9.71 11.28 0.09
CA ASP A 66 10.10 12.05 1.29
C ASP A 66 11.62 12.22 1.43
N CYS A 67 12.42 11.30 0.90
CA CYS A 67 13.89 11.33 0.96
C CYS A 67 14.53 12.39 0.04
N CYS A 68 13.93 13.57 -0.12
CA CYS A 68 14.40 14.65 -0.98
C CYS A 68 15.56 15.49 -0.39
N GLN A 69 16.31 14.96 0.56
CA GLN A 69 17.50 15.64 1.11
C GLN A 69 18.78 15.40 0.29
N GLY A 70 18.73 14.50 -0.70
CA GLY A 70 19.84 14.26 -1.64
C GLY A 70 19.93 15.33 -2.74
N SER A 71 21.08 15.41 -3.41
CA SER A 71 21.29 16.30 -4.56
C SER A 71 21.69 15.50 -5.81
N GLY A 72 21.32 15.99 -7.00
CA GLY A 72 21.70 15.37 -8.26
C GLY A 72 21.07 14.00 -8.51
N MET A 73 21.92 12.97 -8.68
CA MET A 73 21.50 11.63 -9.15
C MET A 73 20.66 10.88 -8.10
N GLU A 74 20.95 11.04 -6.81
CA GLU A 74 20.22 10.37 -5.73
C GLU A 74 18.77 10.84 -5.63
N LEU A 75 18.58 12.16 -5.72
CA LEU A 75 17.24 12.76 -5.76
C LEU A 75 16.47 12.28 -6.99
N THR A 76 17.12 12.29 -8.16
CA THR A 76 16.52 11.82 -9.42
C THR A 76 16.08 10.36 -9.29
N ARG A 77 16.94 9.50 -8.74
CA ARG A 77 16.61 8.09 -8.51
C ARG A 77 15.45 7.93 -7.54
N SER A 78 15.44 8.67 -6.43
CA SER A 78 14.37 8.57 -5.44
C SER A 78 13.01 8.98 -6.01
N VAL A 79 12.97 10.04 -6.83
CA VAL A 79 11.74 10.46 -7.53
C VAL A 79 11.27 9.37 -8.50
N LEU A 80 12.17 8.85 -9.34
CA LEU A 80 11.84 7.83 -10.33
C LEU A 80 11.40 6.50 -9.70
N ASP A 81 12.06 6.08 -8.62
CA ASP A 81 11.65 4.89 -7.84
C ASP A 81 10.23 5.07 -7.29
N GLY A 82 9.92 6.27 -6.76
CA GLY A 82 8.58 6.59 -6.28
C GLY A 82 7.51 6.55 -7.38
N ASP A 83 7.79 7.15 -8.54
CA ASP A 83 6.88 7.16 -9.69
C ASP A 83 6.67 5.76 -10.29
N TYR A 84 7.74 4.97 -10.35
CA TYR A 84 7.68 3.57 -10.72
C TYR A 84 6.77 2.80 -9.77
N LEU A 85 6.96 2.91 -8.45
CA LEU A 85 6.16 2.20 -7.45
C LEU A 85 4.68 2.60 -7.47
N TYR A 86 4.38 3.89 -7.74
CA TYR A 86 3.00 4.33 -7.93
C TYR A 86 2.35 3.70 -9.17
N SER A 87 3.07 3.66 -10.29
CA SER A 87 2.56 3.00 -11.50
C SER A 87 2.41 1.49 -11.28
N PHE A 88 3.35 0.91 -10.54
CA PHE A 88 3.45 -0.51 -10.27
C PHE A 88 2.34 -1.04 -9.35
N TYR A 89 1.97 -0.34 -8.27
CA TYR A 89 0.84 -0.80 -7.44
C TYR A 89 -0.47 -0.82 -8.24
N MET A 90 -0.67 0.15 -9.15
CA MET A 90 -1.85 0.15 -10.03
C MET A 90 -1.84 -1.05 -10.96
N GLN A 91 -0.71 -1.33 -11.60
CA GLN A 91 -0.54 -2.51 -12.45
C GLN A 91 -0.79 -3.82 -11.70
N LEU A 92 -0.24 -3.97 -10.50
CA LEU A 92 -0.43 -5.17 -9.68
C LEU A 92 -1.87 -5.34 -9.23
N ALA A 93 -2.53 -4.26 -8.81
CA ALA A 93 -3.93 -4.33 -8.41
C ALA A 93 -4.83 -4.73 -9.59
N LEU A 94 -4.56 -4.21 -10.81
CA LEU A 94 -5.24 -4.66 -12.02
C LEU A 94 -4.96 -6.15 -12.31
N LYS A 95 -3.69 -6.57 -12.25
CA LYS A 95 -3.26 -7.97 -12.47
C LYS A 95 -3.93 -8.94 -11.50
N TRP A 96 -4.10 -8.54 -10.24
CA TRP A 96 -4.68 -9.38 -9.19
C TRP A 96 -6.19 -9.24 -9.04
N GLY A 97 -6.82 -8.32 -9.77
CA GLY A 97 -8.26 -8.07 -9.73
C GLY A 97 -8.73 -7.25 -8.52
N GLU A 98 -7.84 -6.54 -7.85
CA GLU A 98 -8.13 -5.70 -6.68
C GLU A 98 -8.65 -4.29 -7.10
N TYR A 99 -9.66 -4.27 -7.97
CA TYR A 99 -10.23 -3.03 -8.54
C TYR A 99 -10.95 -2.18 -7.50
N ASP A 100 -11.59 -2.82 -6.54
CA ASP A 100 -12.30 -2.18 -5.43
C ASP A 100 -11.33 -1.44 -4.49
N LEU A 101 -10.16 -2.04 -4.22
CA LEU A 101 -9.09 -1.37 -3.49
C LEU A 101 -8.59 -0.14 -4.25
N LEU A 102 -8.35 -0.25 -5.57
CA LEU A 102 -7.94 0.90 -6.38
C LEU A 102 -8.95 2.03 -6.31
N GLN A 103 -10.23 1.72 -6.47
CA GLN A 103 -11.30 2.71 -6.40
C GLN A 103 -11.36 3.37 -5.01
N ALA A 104 -11.24 2.58 -3.94
CA ALA A 104 -11.29 3.07 -2.57
C ALA A 104 -10.09 3.98 -2.24
N LEU A 105 -8.89 3.64 -2.70
CA LEU A 105 -7.67 4.36 -2.36
C LEU A 105 -7.35 5.52 -3.32
N ALA A 106 -7.92 5.59 -4.51
CA ALA A 106 -7.59 6.61 -5.51
C ALA A 106 -7.67 8.04 -4.94
N ARG A 107 -8.71 8.33 -4.14
CA ARG A 107 -8.85 9.62 -3.47
C ARG A 107 -7.83 9.79 -2.35
N THR A 108 -7.65 8.77 -1.50
CA THR A 108 -6.72 8.81 -0.37
C THR A 108 -5.29 9.05 -0.82
N VAL A 109 -4.81 8.35 -1.85
CA VAL A 109 -3.45 8.51 -2.40
C VAL A 109 -3.25 9.94 -2.92
N LYS A 110 -4.22 10.49 -3.66
CA LYS A 110 -4.16 11.89 -4.11
C LYS A 110 -4.12 12.89 -2.95
N GLN A 111 -4.93 12.67 -1.90
CA GLN A 111 -4.92 13.52 -0.72
C GLN A 111 -3.56 13.50 -0.02
N ILE A 112 -2.94 12.32 0.10
CA ILE A 112 -1.61 12.18 0.68
C ILE A 112 -0.59 12.99 -0.12
N GLN A 113 -0.60 12.86 -1.44
CA GLN A 113 0.31 13.59 -2.32
C GLN A 113 0.15 15.12 -2.16
N ILE A 114 -1.10 15.62 -2.13
CA ILE A 114 -1.37 17.05 -1.93
C ILE A 114 -0.87 17.53 -0.56
N HIS A 115 -1.24 16.83 0.53
CA HIS A 115 -0.80 17.21 1.87
C HIS A 115 0.73 17.28 1.99
N ARG A 116 1.44 16.33 1.37
CA ARG A 116 2.90 16.32 1.37
C ARG A 116 3.50 17.47 0.57
N THR A 117 2.92 17.84 -0.56
CA THR A 117 3.36 19.05 -1.30
C THR A 117 3.18 20.34 -0.50
N GLU A 118 2.25 20.36 0.47
CA GLU A 118 2.03 21.47 1.40
C GLU A 118 2.92 21.39 2.66
N GLY A 119 3.76 20.36 2.78
CA GLY A 119 4.62 20.14 3.96
C GLY A 119 3.90 19.52 5.16
N HIS A 120 2.70 18.97 4.98
CA HIS A 120 1.95 18.32 6.05
C HIS A 120 2.21 16.80 6.09
N PRO A 121 2.41 16.21 7.29
CA PRO A 121 2.51 14.77 7.42
C PRO A 121 1.18 14.11 7.02
N ALA A 122 1.27 13.02 6.25
CA ALA A 122 0.10 12.35 5.69
C ALA A 122 0.16 10.81 5.80
N ASP A 123 1.13 10.28 6.55
CA ASP A 123 1.45 8.84 6.58
C ASP A 123 0.31 8.01 7.14
N GLU A 124 -0.47 8.57 8.08
CA GLU A 124 -1.62 7.92 8.68
C GLU A 124 -2.81 7.80 7.71
N LEU A 125 -2.90 8.65 6.69
CA LEU A 125 -4.03 8.66 5.76
C LEU A 125 -4.10 7.36 4.96
N LEU A 126 -2.95 6.75 4.63
CA LEU A 126 -2.92 5.47 3.91
C LEU A 126 -3.51 4.35 4.77
N LEU A 127 -3.05 4.22 6.03
CA LEU A 127 -3.58 3.23 6.96
C LEU A 127 -5.07 3.45 7.24
N LYS A 128 -5.50 4.71 7.37
CA LYS A 128 -6.92 5.08 7.52
C LYS A 128 -7.75 4.70 6.29
N GLY A 129 -7.24 4.94 5.09
CA GLY A 129 -7.89 4.54 3.84
C GLY A 129 -8.07 3.03 3.77
N MET A 130 -7.04 2.26 4.12
CA MET A 130 -7.11 0.80 4.22
C MET A 130 -8.13 0.34 5.26
N LYS A 131 -8.17 0.97 6.43
CA LYS A 131 -9.15 0.64 7.48
C LYS A 131 -10.58 0.84 6.99
N ASN A 132 -10.86 1.97 6.33
CA ASN A 132 -12.18 2.26 5.78
C ASN A 132 -12.56 1.24 4.69
N PHE A 133 -11.62 0.88 3.81
CA PHE A 133 -11.83 -0.16 2.81
C PHE A 133 -12.23 -1.50 3.44
N LEU A 134 -11.48 -1.95 4.47
CA LEU A 134 -11.76 -3.22 5.15
C LEU A 134 -13.10 -3.21 5.90
N GLN A 135 -13.53 -2.07 6.44
CA GLN A 135 -14.84 -1.93 7.06
C GLN A 135 -15.97 -2.10 6.05
N LEU A 136 -15.87 -1.45 4.88
CA LEU A 136 -16.85 -1.58 3.80
C LEU A 136 -16.90 -3.02 3.24
N GLU A 137 -15.76 -3.69 3.13
CA GLU A 137 -15.67 -5.11 2.76
C GLU A 137 -16.41 -6.00 3.77
N ALA A 138 -16.24 -5.75 5.07
CA ALA A 138 -16.92 -6.51 6.11
C ALA A 138 -18.44 -6.31 6.06
N GLU A 139 -18.91 -5.08 5.85
CA GLU A 139 -20.34 -4.74 5.72
C GLU A 139 -20.98 -5.41 4.49
N ARG A 140 -20.26 -5.48 3.35
CA ARG A 140 -20.74 -6.18 2.14
C ARG A 140 -20.87 -7.69 2.34
N ASN A 141 -19.95 -8.29 3.10
CA ASN A 141 -19.94 -9.72 3.37
C ASN A 141 -20.89 -10.13 4.52
N HIS A 142 -21.35 -9.16 5.31
CA HIS A 142 -22.37 -9.34 6.34
C HIS A 142 -23.50 -8.32 6.15
N PRO A 143 -24.34 -8.45 5.10
CA PRO A 143 -25.49 -7.57 4.95
C PRO A 143 -26.36 -7.75 6.20
N THR A 144 -26.45 -6.70 7.02
CA THR A 144 -27.41 -6.65 8.11
C THR A 144 -28.77 -6.92 7.50
N VAL A 145 -29.35 -8.09 7.79
CA VAL A 145 -30.74 -8.38 7.44
C VAL A 145 -31.56 -7.35 8.18
N GLN A 146 -31.98 -6.29 7.49
CA GLN A 146 -33.02 -5.41 7.99
C GLN A 146 -34.28 -6.27 8.09
N ALA A 147 -34.59 -6.69 9.32
CA ALA A 147 -35.87 -7.27 9.64
C ALA A 147 -36.94 -6.21 9.32
N ILE A 148 -37.89 -6.60 8.46
CA ILE A 148 -39.10 -5.86 8.11
C ILE A 148 -40.00 -5.76 9.34
#